data_AF-A0A9P1FXT4-F1
#
_entry.id   AF-A0A9P1FXT4-F1
#
_cell.length_a   1.000
_cell.length_b   1.000
_cell.length_c   1.000
_cell.angle_alpha   90.00
_cell.angle_beta   90.00
_cell.angle_gamma   90.00
#
_symmetry.space_group_name_H-M   'P 1'
#
loop_
_entity.id
_entity.type
_entity.pdbx_description
1 polymer ?
#
loop_
_entity_poly.entity_id
_entity_poly.type
_entity_poly.pdbx_seq_one_letter_code
_entity_poly.pdbx_strand_id
1 'polypeptide(L)'
;MAHLEGTWIVIGGADKGGILVRKSEELSSEALEERLEYGALLQEEELKGSRLRYRKIYGKGPEIGWISTKIHGKELVTRVMPPHLTRLQGARGHQLQLGEPELTFYAISDVHVELKENMHWLNNLPSVPNSCIIVAGDLGVSLTQVRHALQVFKQKFTYVFYCYGNHETWCHKSLGDEDYRPVADSFDKLELLKDICIQEEIFISPQLLHNVWVVPVLGWYHRSWDTEPPLQAPPGQ
;
A
#
# COMPACT_ATOMS: atom_id res chain seq x y z
N MET A 1 -3.78 -22.02 10.13
CA MET A 1 -3.64 -21.32 8.84
C MET A 1 -5.03 -20.96 8.37
N ALA A 2 -5.38 -19.68 8.36
CA ALA A 2 -6.72 -19.26 7.93
C ALA A 2 -6.84 -19.52 6.42
N HIS A 3 -7.89 -20.23 6.01
CA HIS A 3 -8.20 -20.47 4.60
C HIS A 3 -8.57 -19.13 3.95
N LEU A 4 -7.72 -18.61 3.05
CA LEU A 4 -7.96 -17.40 2.25
C LEU A 4 -8.92 -17.65 1.06
N GLU A 5 -9.55 -18.82 0.99
CA GLU A 5 -10.59 -19.12 -0.01
C GLU A 5 -11.82 -18.22 0.23
N GLY A 6 -12.29 -17.56 -0.82
CA GLY A 6 -13.47 -16.70 -0.73
C GLY A 6 -13.20 -15.31 -0.12
N THR A 7 -11.95 -14.86 -0.01
CA THR A 7 -11.66 -13.49 0.44
C THR A 7 -11.83 -12.47 -0.69
N TRP A 8 -12.38 -11.30 -0.38
CA TRP A 8 -12.60 -10.15 -1.27
C TRP A 8 -11.99 -8.87 -0.69
N ILE A 9 -11.63 -7.92 -1.55
CA ILE A 9 -11.21 -6.56 -1.17
C ILE A 9 -12.12 -5.53 -1.82
N VAL A 10 -12.42 -4.44 -1.11
CA VAL A 10 -13.13 -3.27 -1.63
C VAL A 10 -12.21 -2.39 -2.46
N ILE A 11 -12.56 -2.17 -3.72
CA ILE A 11 -11.81 -1.36 -4.71
C ILE A 11 -12.64 -0.23 -5.32
N GLY A 12 -13.82 0.06 -4.75
CA GLY A 12 -14.74 1.08 -5.23
C GLY A 12 -15.21 2.03 -4.14
N GLY A 13 -15.82 3.15 -4.54
CA GLY A 13 -16.51 4.07 -3.63
C GLY A 13 -15.61 4.98 -2.79
N ALA A 14 -14.31 5.07 -3.06
CA ALA A 14 -13.38 5.95 -2.32
C ALA A 14 -13.84 7.41 -2.31
N ASP A 15 -14.37 7.91 -3.44
CA ASP A 15 -14.94 9.25 -3.62
C ASP A 15 -16.22 9.49 -2.80
N LYS A 16 -16.86 8.43 -2.30
CA LYS A 16 -18.13 8.46 -1.57
C LYS A 16 -18.00 7.92 -0.14
N GLY A 17 -16.77 7.81 0.37
CA GLY A 17 -16.48 7.29 1.71
C GLY A 17 -16.74 5.78 1.86
N GLY A 18 -16.73 5.03 0.77
CA GLY A 18 -16.92 3.57 0.76
C GLY A 18 -18.16 3.12 -0.01
N ILE A 19 -18.37 1.80 -0.03
CA ILE A 19 -19.48 1.14 -0.72
C ILE A 19 -20.69 0.97 0.20
N LEU A 20 -21.88 1.07 -0.38
CA LEU A 20 -23.13 0.95 0.34
C LEU A 20 -23.39 -0.50 0.75
N VAL A 21 -23.64 -0.71 2.05
CA VAL A 21 -24.00 -2.02 2.61
C VAL A 21 -25.51 -2.05 2.86
N ARG A 22 -26.15 -3.18 2.56
CA ARG A 22 -27.57 -3.41 2.82
C ARG A 22 -27.79 -4.59 3.78
N LYS A 23 -28.92 -4.58 4.49
CA LYS A 23 -29.30 -5.66 5.43
C LYS A 23 -29.59 -6.99 4.71
N SER A 24 -30.12 -6.93 3.48
CA SER A 24 -30.54 -8.11 2.73
C SER A 24 -30.06 -8.10 1.27
N GLU A 25 -30.26 -9.22 0.59
CA GLU A 25 -29.86 -9.42 -0.80
C GLU A 25 -30.48 -8.37 -1.73
N GLU A 26 -31.73 -7.99 -1.52
CA GLU A 26 -32.47 -7.12 -2.42
C GLU A 26 -31.89 -5.70 -2.48
N LEU A 27 -31.86 -5.11 -3.67
CA LEU A 27 -31.42 -3.73 -3.87
C LEU A 27 -32.34 -2.69 -3.22
N SER A 28 -33.57 -3.06 -2.89
CA SER A 28 -34.54 -2.24 -2.17
C SER A 28 -34.46 -2.37 -0.65
N SER A 29 -33.68 -3.32 -0.13
CA SER A 29 -33.57 -3.55 1.31
C SER A 29 -32.89 -2.38 2.04
N GLU A 30 -33.14 -2.25 3.33
CA GLU A 30 -32.60 -1.17 4.16
C GLU A 30 -31.07 -1.05 4.00
N ALA A 31 -30.63 0.18 3.71
CA ALA A 31 -29.21 0.51 3.69
C ALA A 31 -28.73 0.76 5.12
N LEU A 32 -27.56 0.22 5.47
CA LEU A 32 -26.92 0.52 6.74
C LEU A 32 -26.35 1.94 6.71
N GLU A 33 -26.30 2.58 7.88
CA GLU A 33 -25.76 3.94 8.03
C GLU A 33 -24.27 3.98 7.68
N GLU A 34 -23.52 2.97 8.13
CA GLU A 34 -22.10 2.84 7.84
C GLU A 34 -21.85 2.22 6.46
N ARG A 35 -20.87 2.79 5.76
CA ARG A 35 -20.34 2.28 4.50
C ARG A 35 -19.11 1.43 4.76
N LEU A 36 -18.87 0.49 3.85
CA LEU A 36 -17.68 -0.34 3.88
C LEU A 36 -16.56 0.38 3.14
N GLU A 37 -15.44 0.65 3.81
CA GLU A 37 -14.38 1.51 3.26
C GLU A 37 -13.64 0.87 2.08
N TYR A 38 -13.01 1.72 1.27
CA TYR A 38 -12.05 1.27 0.26
C TYR A 38 -10.87 0.57 0.94
N GLY A 39 -10.46 -0.60 0.43
CA GLY A 39 -9.40 -1.42 1.00
C GLY A 39 -9.86 -2.40 2.08
N ALA A 40 -11.13 -2.39 2.50
CA ALA A 40 -11.65 -3.37 3.46
C ALA A 40 -11.57 -4.80 2.92
N LEU A 41 -11.20 -5.76 3.78
CA LEU A 41 -11.11 -7.19 3.45
C LEU A 41 -12.34 -7.93 3.97
N LEU A 42 -12.88 -8.82 3.15
CA LEU A 42 -14.16 -9.47 3.38
C LEU A 42 -14.05 -10.98 3.14
N GLN A 43 -14.69 -11.78 3.97
CA GLN A 43 -14.94 -13.19 3.73
C GLN A 43 -16.29 -13.34 3.03
N GLU A 44 -16.33 -14.04 1.91
CA GLU A 44 -17.56 -14.47 1.26
C GLU A 44 -18.31 -15.46 2.14
N GLU A 45 -19.56 -15.13 2.46
CA GLU A 45 -20.51 -16.08 3.02
C GLU A 45 -21.44 -16.61 1.92
N GLU A 46 -21.83 -15.75 0.97
CA GLU A 46 -22.77 -16.10 -0.11
C GLU A 46 -22.61 -15.17 -1.32
N LEU A 47 -22.56 -15.72 -2.53
CA LEU A 47 -22.55 -14.95 -3.78
C LEU A 47 -23.73 -15.35 -4.68
N LYS A 48 -24.60 -14.38 -4.98
CA LYS A 48 -25.76 -14.53 -5.87
C LYS A 48 -25.68 -13.51 -7.00
N GLY A 49 -25.21 -13.96 -8.16
CA GLY A 49 -24.99 -13.07 -9.31
C GLY A 49 -23.98 -11.97 -8.97
N SER A 50 -24.45 -10.72 -8.88
CA SER A 50 -23.64 -9.55 -8.48
C SER A 50 -23.85 -9.10 -7.03
N ARG A 51 -24.49 -9.93 -6.21
CA ARG A 51 -24.78 -9.64 -4.80
C ARG A 51 -23.92 -10.54 -3.92
N LEU A 52 -23.07 -9.91 -3.11
CA LEU A 52 -22.15 -10.59 -2.21
C LEU A 52 -22.59 -10.34 -0.77
N ARG A 53 -22.92 -11.41 -0.06
CA ARG A 53 -22.99 -11.43 1.39
C ARG A 53 -21.61 -11.69 1.94
N TYR A 54 -21.21 -10.85 2.88
CA TYR A 54 -19.88 -10.93 3.45
C TYR A 54 -19.88 -10.87 4.97
N ARG A 55 -18.75 -11.30 5.53
CA ARG A 55 -18.29 -10.96 6.87
C ARG A 55 -16.99 -10.20 6.77
N LYS A 56 -16.87 -9.06 7.44
CA LYS A 56 -15.65 -8.24 7.41
C LYS A 56 -14.53 -8.96 8.14
N ILE A 57 -13.34 -8.91 7.56
CA ILE A 57 -12.09 -9.41 8.15
C ILE A 57 -11.27 -8.22 8.66
N TYR A 58 -11.17 -7.17 7.85
CA TYR A 58 -10.34 -5.99 8.13
C TYR A 58 -10.96 -4.72 7.53
N GLY A 59 -10.69 -3.57 8.15
CA GLY A 59 -11.15 -2.25 7.73
C GLY A 59 -12.38 -1.73 8.48
N LYS A 60 -12.84 -0.55 8.09
CA LYS A 60 -14.01 0.16 8.63
C LYS A 60 -15.31 -0.18 7.89
N GLY A 61 -16.42 -0.07 8.62
CA GLY A 61 -17.77 -0.36 8.17
C GLY A 61 -18.39 -1.57 8.87
N PRO A 62 -19.60 -1.98 8.48
CA PRO A 62 -20.35 -3.06 9.13
C PRO A 62 -19.62 -4.41 9.13
N GLU A 63 -19.79 -5.18 10.21
CA GLU A 63 -19.20 -6.52 10.35
C GLU A 63 -19.79 -7.56 9.38
N ILE A 64 -21.06 -7.39 9.00
CA ILE A 64 -21.76 -8.25 8.05
C ILE A 64 -22.69 -7.41 7.17
N GLY A 65 -22.97 -7.88 5.96
CA GLY A 65 -24.03 -7.31 5.14
C GLY A 65 -23.97 -7.75 3.69
N TRP A 66 -24.80 -7.10 2.87
CA TRP A 66 -24.90 -7.35 1.44
C TRP A 66 -24.42 -6.16 0.63
N ILE A 67 -23.51 -6.40 -0.31
CA ILE A 67 -22.95 -5.40 -1.22
C ILE A 67 -23.13 -5.83 -2.68
N SER A 68 -23.08 -4.86 -3.58
CA SER A 68 -22.98 -5.14 -5.01
C SER A 68 -21.53 -5.33 -5.40
N THR A 69 -21.21 -6.35 -6.19
CA THR A 69 -19.85 -6.56 -6.70
C THR A 69 -19.48 -5.59 -7.82
N LYS A 70 -20.49 -5.09 -8.55
CA LYS A 70 -20.35 -4.11 -9.62
C LYS A 70 -21.56 -3.19 -9.73
N ILE A 71 -21.34 -1.95 -10.17
CA ILE A 71 -22.40 -0.97 -10.49
C ILE A 71 -22.02 -0.27 -11.81
N HIS A 72 -22.96 -0.22 -12.77
CA HIS A 72 -22.75 0.39 -14.10
C HIS A 72 -21.44 -0.06 -14.80
N GLY A 73 -21.08 -1.34 -14.66
CA GLY A 73 -19.85 -1.91 -15.24
C GLY A 73 -18.57 -1.67 -14.43
N LYS A 74 -18.59 -0.80 -13.42
CA LYS A 74 -17.45 -0.59 -12.51
C LYS A 74 -17.46 -1.61 -11.37
N GLU A 75 -16.34 -2.30 -11.18
CA GLU A 75 -16.16 -3.21 -10.05
C GLU A 75 -16.04 -2.43 -8.73
N LEU A 76 -16.66 -2.98 -7.68
CA LEU A 76 -16.64 -2.42 -6.33
C LEU A 76 -15.84 -3.29 -5.36
N VAL A 77 -15.76 -4.59 -5.64
CA VAL A 77 -14.92 -5.55 -4.93
C VAL A 77 -14.29 -6.52 -5.91
N THR A 78 -13.13 -7.07 -5.55
CA THR A 78 -12.48 -8.15 -6.30
C THR A 78 -11.97 -9.24 -5.36
N ARG A 79 -11.82 -10.48 -5.86
CA ARG A 79 -11.34 -11.61 -5.04
C ARG A 79 -9.85 -11.43 -4.75
N VAL A 80 -9.45 -11.69 -3.51
CA VAL A 80 -8.06 -11.58 -3.02
C VAL A 80 -7.19 -12.75 -3.51
N MET A 81 -7.79 -13.90 -3.87
CA MET A 81 -7.10 -14.97 -4.58
C MET A 81 -7.99 -15.60 -5.67
N PRO A 82 -7.50 -15.75 -6.91
CA PRO A 82 -8.13 -16.61 -7.90
C PRO A 82 -8.17 -18.08 -7.45
N PRO A 83 -9.27 -18.83 -7.71
CA PRO A 83 -9.41 -20.25 -7.34
C PRO A 83 -8.34 -21.21 -7.88
N HIS A 84 -7.52 -20.78 -8.85
CA HIS A 84 -6.45 -21.60 -9.42
C HIS A 84 -5.12 -21.54 -8.65
N LEU A 85 -5.01 -20.69 -7.61
CA LEU A 85 -3.82 -20.60 -6.76
C LEU A 85 -3.91 -21.49 -5.51
N THR A 86 -5.07 -22.10 -5.27
CA THR A 86 -5.29 -22.98 -4.13
C THR A 86 -4.71 -24.37 -4.37
N ARG A 87 -3.54 -24.57 -3.76
CA ARG A 87 -2.72 -25.79 -3.68
C ARG A 87 -1.71 -26.01 -4.81
N LEU A 88 -0.51 -25.49 -4.59
CA LEU A 88 0.69 -26.32 -4.79
C LEU A 88 1.11 -26.86 -3.43
N GLN A 89 0.62 -28.06 -3.10
CA GLN A 89 1.21 -28.84 -2.02
C GLN A 89 2.62 -29.23 -2.45
N GLY A 90 3.62 -28.59 -1.83
CA GLY A 90 5.01 -28.98 -1.93
C GLY A 90 5.75 -28.40 -3.13
N ALA A 91 6.31 -27.21 -2.99
CA ALA A 91 7.56 -26.88 -3.67
C ALA A 91 8.22 -25.69 -2.97
N ARG A 92 9.52 -25.85 -2.70
CA ARG A 92 10.44 -24.76 -2.37
C ARG A 92 10.39 -23.76 -3.52
N GLY A 93 10.38 -22.47 -3.19
CA GLY A 93 9.92 -21.39 -4.05
C GLY A 93 10.29 -21.52 -5.54
N HIS A 94 9.29 -21.48 -6.41
CA HIS A 94 9.45 -21.12 -7.82
C HIS A 94 8.16 -20.51 -8.39
N GLN A 95 8.37 -19.34 -8.97
CA GLN A 95 7.72 -18.68 -10.12
C GLN A 95 6.75 -19.56 -10.92
N LEU A 96 5.52 -19.06 -11.13
CA LEU A 96 4.51 -19.65 -12.02
C LEU A 96 4.37 -18.77 -13.25
N GLN A 97 4.63 -19.35 -14.43
CA GLN A 97 4.53 -18.68 -15.72
C GLN A 97 3.28 -19.16 -16.47
N LEU A 98 2.37 -18.24 -16.82
CA LEU A 98 1.36 -18.43 -17.87
C LEU A 98 1.08 -17.09 -18.58
N GLY A 99 1.68 -16.90 -19.77
CA GLY A 99 1.04 -16.22 -20.90
C GLY A 99 1.17 -14.70 -21.09
N GLU A 100 1.46 -13.91 -20.07
CA GLU A 100 1.67 -12.44 -20.17
C GLU A 100 3.13 -12.10 -19.83
N PRO A 101 3.72 -10.98 -20.33
CA PRO A 101 5.07 -10.59 -19.92
C PRO A 101 5.12 -10.49 -18.39
N GLU A 102 5.98 -11.29 -17.76
CA GLU A 102 6.02 -11.41 -16.30
C GLU A 102 6.34 -10.07 -15.65
N LEU A 103 5.44 -9.59 -14.80
CA LEU A 103 5.70 -8.44 -13.95
C LEU A 103 6.82 -8.79 -12.96
N THR A 104 7.97 -8.13 -13.08
CA THR A 104 9.11 -8.38 -12.19
C THR A 104 9.02 -7.46 -10.96
N PHE A 105 9.16 -8.03 -9.76
CA PHE A 105 9.14 -7.28 -8.50
C PHE A 105 10.58 -7.04 -7.99
N TYR A 106 10.88 -5.79 -7.68
CA TYR A 106 12.11 -5.32 -7.05
C TYR A 106 11.79 -4.73 -5.68
N ALA A 107 12.77 -4.73 -4.80
CA ALA A 107 12.68 -4.07 -3.50
C ALA A 107 13.99 -3.37 -3.15
N ILE A 108 13.89 -2.23 -2.48
CA ILE A 108 15.03 -1.46 -1.95
C ILE A 108 14.58 -0.69 -0.71
N SER A 109 15.50 -0.43 0.22
CA SER A 109 15.33 0.50 1.34
C SER A 109 16.61 1.34 1.48
N ASP A 110 16.62 2.31 2.39
CA ASP A 110 17.84 3.03 2.80
C ASP A 110 18.58 3.68 1.62
N VAL A 111 17.82 4.30 0.73
CA VAL A 111 18.40 4.97 -0.44
C VAL A 111 19.06 6.28 -0.03
N HIS A 112 18.53 7.00 0.98
CA HIS A 112 19.14 8.23 1.52
C HIS A 112 19.57 9.23 0.43
N VAL A 113 18.62 9.73 -0.39
CA VAL A 113 18.89 10.59 -1.55
C VAL A 113 19.42 11.99 -1.21
N GLU A 114 19.50 12.35 0.07
CA GLU A 114 20.27 13.51 0.53
C GLU A 114 21.77 13.36 0.24
N LEU A 115 22.27 12.12 0.12
CA LEU A 115 23.60 11.81 -0.36
C LEU A 115 23.62 11.98 -1.89
N LYS A 116 24.45 12.90 -2.39
CA LYS A 116 24.51 13.25 -3.81
C LYS A 116 24.82 12.04 -4.69
N GLU A 117 25.67 11.14 -4.21
CA GLU A 117 26.07 9.90 -4.85
C GLU A 117 24.87 8.96 -5.03
N ASN A 118 23.99 8.87 -4.02
CA ASN A 118 22.81 8.02 -4.07
C ASN A 118 21.74 8.58 -5.01
N MET A 119 21.53 9.90 -4.99
CA MET A 119 20.66 10.54 -5.98
C MET A 119 21.21 10.42 -7.41
N HIS A 120 22.54 10.52 -7.58
CA HIS A 120 23.18 10.27 -8.86
C HIS A 120 22.98 8.83 -9.33
N TRP A 121 23.15 7.84 -8.45
CA TRP A 121 22.86 6.44 -8.74
C TRP A 121 21.40 6.23 -9.16
N LEU A 122 20.45 6.80 -8.42
CA LEU A 122 19.01 6.69 -8.71
C LEU A 122 18.66 7.25 -10.10
N ASN A 123 19.18 8.42 -10.45
CA ASN A 123 18.97 9.05 -11.76
C ASN A 123 19.50 8.20 -12.93
N ASN A 124 20.59 7.47 -12.71
CA ASN A 124 21.24 6.63 -13.71
C ASN A 124 20.68 5.20 -13.78
N LEU A 125 19.69 4.83 -12.95
CA LEU A 125 19.01 3.55 -13.11
C LEU A 125 18.40 3.43 -14.52
N PRO A 126 18.48 2.25 -15.16
CA PRO A 126 17.77 2.02 -16.41
C PRO A 126 16.25 1.98 -16.17
N SER A 127 15.46 2.31 -17.19
CA SER A 127 14.04 2.03 -17.16
C SER A 127 13.81 0.52 -17.34
N VAL A 128 12.98 -0.05 -16.49
CA VAL A 128 12.65 -1.47 -16.43
C VAL A 128 11.14 -1.61 -16.74
N PRO A 129 10.75 -1.85 -18.00
CA PRO A 129 9.33 -2.04 -18.33
C PRO A 129 8.78 -3.32 -17.68
N ASN A 130 7.46 -3.39 -17.50
CA ASN A 130 6.78 -4.52 -16.87
C ASN A 130 7.39 -4.86 -15.49
N SER A 131 7.54 -3.84 -14.66
CA SER A 131 8.15 -4.01 -13.34
C SER A 131 7.43 -3.26 -12.23
N CYS A 132 7.60 -3.75 -11.01
CA CYS A 132 7.17 -3.13 -9.78
C CYS A 132 8.38 -2.94 -8.88
N ILE A 133 8.55 -1.78 -8.26
CA ILE A 133 9.54 -1.58 -7.19
C ILE A 133 8.86 -1.24 -5.87
N ILE A 134 9.34 -1.84 -4.79
CA ILE A 134 8.94 -1.57 -3.41
C ILE A 134 10.07 -0.78 -2.75
N VAL A 135 9.82 0.48 -2.44
CA VAL A 135 10.75 1.34 -1.70
C VAL A 135 10.36 1.31 -0.22
N ALA A 136 11.11 0.59 0.58
CA ALA A 136 10.75 0.21 1.95
C ALA A 136 11.39 1.12 3.00
N GLY A 137 11.15 2.43 2.90
CA GLY A 137 11.59 3.42 3.89
C GLY A 137 12.99 3.98 3.67
N ASP A 138 13.28 5.06 4.40
CA ASP A 138 14.57 5.76 4.43
C ASP A 138 15.05 6.15 3.02
N LEU A 139 14.12 6.75 2.26
CA LEU A 139 14.37 7.25 0.92
C LEU A 139 15.07 8.61 0.99
N GLY A 140 14.64 9.49 1.90
CA GLY A 140 15.29 10.78 2.13
C GLY A 140 14.66 11.57 3.27
N VAL A 141 15.28 12.71 3.58
CA VAL A 141 14.90 13.51 4.76
C VAL A 141 13.83 14.57 4.44
N SER A 142 13.97 15.35 3.36
CA SER A 142 13.00 16.42 3.04
C SER A 142 11.87 15.95 2.12
N LEU A 143 10.71 16.63 2.18
CA LEU A 143 9.58 16.37 1.28
C LEU A 143 9.98 16.49 -0.20
N THR A 144 10.81 17.48 -0.53
CA THR A 144 11.30 17.75 -1.89
C THR A 144 12.19 16.62 -2.39
N GLN A 145 13.12 16.15 -1.55
CA GLN A 145 13.98 15.01 -1.88
C GLN A 145 13.16 13.74 -2.12
N VAL A 146 12.25 13.40 -1.20
CA VAL A 146 11.40 12.21 -1.31
C VAL A 146 10.51 12.28 -2.55
N ARG A 147 9.86 13.42 -2.81
CA ARG A 147 9.05 13.61 -4.02
C ARG A 147 9.86 13.39 -5.30
N HIS A 148 11.02 14.04 -5.40
CA HIS A 148 11.88 13.92 -6.58
C HIS A 148 12.33 12.47 -6.79
N ALA A 149 12.76 11.79 -5.73
CA ALA A 149 13.18 10.39 -5.81
C ALA A 149 12.04 9.46 -6.27
N LEU A 150 10.83 9.63 -5.72
CA LEU A 150 9.63 8.87 -6.13
C LEU A 150 9.27 9.12 -7.60
N GLN A 151 9.38 10.37 -8.07
CA GLN A 151 9.18 10.71 -9.49
C GLN A 151 10.20 10.01 -10.39
N VAL A 152 11.47 9.94 -9.98
CA VAL A 152 12.49 9.19 -10.72
C VAL A 152 12.12 7.70 -10.75
N PHE A 153 11.77 7.09 -9.61
CA PHE A 153 11.32 5.69 -9.60
C PHE A 153 10.10 5.46 -10.52
N LYS A 154 9.13 6.38 -10.57
CA LYS A 154 7.98 6.29 -11.49
C LYS A 154 8.34 6.39 -12.96
N GLN A 155 9.45 7.05 -13.31
CA GLN A 155 9.98 7.07 -14.68
C GLN A 155 10.72 5.76 -15.03
N LYS A 156 11.23 5.03 -14.03
CA LYS A 156 12.01 3.80 -14.24
C LYS A 156 11.18 2.53 -14.13
N PHE A 157 10.14 2.49 -13.30
CA PHE A 157 9.34 1.29 -13.02
C PHE A 157 7.86 1.50 -13.36
N THR A 158 7.16 0.43 -13.73
CA THR A 158 5.72 0.50 -14.09
C THR A 158 4.85 0.78 -12.86
N TYR A 159 5.15 0.12 -11.74
CA TYR A 159 4.50 0.33 -10.46
C TYR A 159 5.53 0.67 -9.38
N VAL A 160 5.18 1.58 -8.47
CA VAL A 160 6.03 1.97 -7.35
C VAL A 160 5.20 1.89 -6.09
N PHE A 161 5.67 1.10 -5.12
CA PHE A 161 5.17 1.05 -3.77
C PHE A 161 6.13 1.77 -2.84
N TYR A 162 5.60 2.38 -1.80
CA TYR A 162 6.41 3.09 -0.81
C TYR A 162 5.91 2.86 0.61
N CYS A 163 6.86 2.63 1.52
CA CYS A 163 6.69 2.70 2.96
C CYS A 163 7.57 3.82 3.50
N TYR A 164 7.12 4.51 4.55
CA TYR A 164 7.94 5.50 5.25
C TYR A 164 8.90 4.80 6.22
N GLY A 165 10.13 5.26 6.29
CA GLY A 165 11.09 4.93 7.33
C GLY A 165 11.15 6.02 8.40
N ASN A 166 12.13 5.95 9.29
CA ASN A 166 12.27 6.95 10.35
C ASN A 166 12.86 8.26 9.84
N HIS A 167 13.69 8.26 8.79
CA HIS A 167 14.26 9.50 8.24
C HIS A 167 13.16 10.44 7.71
N GLU A 168 12.09 9.88 7.16
CA GLU A 168 10.91 10.64 6.74
C GLU A 168 10.22 11.37 7.90
N THR A 169 10.38 10.93 9.15
CA THR A 169 9.78 11.58 10.33
C THR A 169 10.58 12.78 10.87
N TRP A 170 11.84 12.95 10.45
CA TRP A 170 12.71 13.97 11.02
C TRP A 170 12.26 15.38 10.64
N CYS A 171 11.86 16.16 11.63
CA CYS A 171 11.43 17.54 11.46
C CYS A 171 12.59 18.50 11.75
N HIS A 172 13.44 18.75 10.76
CA HIS A 172 14.51 19.74 10.91
C HIS A 172 13.97 21.16 10.78
N LYS A 173 14.28 22.03 11.73
CA LYS A 173 14.19 23.48 11.55
C LYS A 173 15.43 23.97 10.81
N SER A 174 15.53 23.78 9.50
CA SER A 174 16.61 24.40 8.73
C SER A 174 16.30 25.87 8.50
N LEU A 175 16.98 26.74 9.25
CA LEU A 175 17.11 28.16 8.91
C LEU A 175 17.74 28.27 7.51
N GLY A 176 17.00 28.80 6.54
CA GLY A 176 17.55 29.21 5.23
C GLY A 176 17.18 28.35 4.02
N ASP A 177 16.21 27.44 4.13
CA ASP A 177 15.74 26.65 3.00
C ASP A 177 14.44 27.28 2.45
N GLU A 178 14.54 28.04 1.36
CA GLU A 178 13.43 28.85 0.81
C GLU A 178 12.26 27.98 0.27
N ASP A 179 12.52 26.72 -0.05
CA ASP A 179 11.53 25.74 -0.50
C ASP A 179 10.92 24.92 0.68
N TYR A 180 11.31 25.23 1.92
CA TYR A 180 10.86 24.49 3.09
C TYR A 180 9.47 24.92 3.55
N ARG A 181 8.49 24.02 3.42
CA ARG A 181 7.22 24.16 4.14
C ARG A 181 7.46 23.87 5.62
N PRO A 182 7.19 24.81 6.55
CA PRO A 182 7.25 24.51 7.97
C PRO A 182 6.22 23.43 8.31
N VAL A 183 6.71 22.25 8.70
CA VAL A 183 5.89 21.18 9.29
C VAL A 183 5.85 21.36 10.80
N ALA A 184 4.69 21.19 11.44
CA ALA A 184 4.59 21.39 12.88
C ALA A 184 5.25 20.23 13.64
N ASP A 185 5.05 19.00 13.18
CA ASP A 185 5.61 17.77 13.74
C ASP A 185 5.72 16.64 12.71
N SER A 186 6.11 15.45 13.17
CA SER A 186 6.30 14.26 12.33
C SER A 186 4.99 13.70 11.76
N PHE A 187 3.86 13.88 12.44
CA PHE A 187 2.56 13.43 11.93
C PHE A 187 2.12 14.30 10.76
N ASP A 188 2.24 15.61 10.90
CA ASP A 188 1.97 16.56 9.81
C ASP A 188 2.84 16.24 8.58
N LYS A 189 4.12 15.95 8.81
CA LYS A 189 5.05 15.59 7.72
C LYS A 189 4.64 14.28 7.03
N LEU A 190 4.20 13.26 7.77
CA LEU A 190 3.73 11.99 7.21
C LEU A 190 2.44 12.16 6.40
N GLU A 191 1.49 12.99 6.84
CA GLU A 191 0.29 13.29 6.04
C GLU A 191 0.65 14.04 4.74
N LEU A 192 1.61 14.97 4.78
CA LEU A 192 2.11 15.62 3.56
C LEU A 192 2.82 14.63 2.61
N LEU A 193 3.55 13.66 3.14
CA LEU A 193 4.17 12.59 2.35
C LEU A 193 3.14 11.67 1.70
N LYS A 194 2.05 11.37 2.41
CA LYS A 194 0.90 10.65 1.86
C LYS A 194 0.22 11.42 0.73
N ASP A 195 0.03 12.73 0.89
CA ASP A 195 -0.48 13.59 -0.18
C ASP A 195 0.43 13.58 -1.41
N ILE A 196 1.76 13.65 -1.21
CA ILE A 196 2.75 13.49 -2.28
C ILE A 196 2.58 12.14 -2.99
N CYS A 197 2.48 11.05 -2.23
CA CYS A 197 2.32 9.72 -2.82
C CYS A 197 1.04 9.60 -3.66
N ILE A 198 -0.07 10.18 -3.20
CA ILE A 198 -1.33 10.22 -3.95
C ILE A 198 -1.18 11.04 -5.24
N GLN A 199 -0.54 12.21 -5.15
CA GLN A 199 -0.32 13.11 -6.30
C GLN A 199 0.57 12.48 -7.38
N GLU A 200 1.60 11.73 -6.98
CA GLU A 200 2.57 11.11 -7.88
C GLU A 200 2.20 9.65 -8.26
N GLU A 201 1.00 9.20 -7.92
CA GLU A 201 0.49 7.85 -8.19
C GLU A 201 1.40 6.73 -7.65
N ILE A 202 1.86 6.89 -6.40
CA ILE A 202 2.65 5.93 -5.64
C ILE A 202 1.72 5.10 -4.75
N PHE A 203 1.88 3.77 -4.78
CA PHE A 203 1.07 2.89 -3.95
C PHE A 203 1.59 2.81 -2.51
N ILE A 204 0.76 3.27 -1.58
CA ILE A 204 1.01 3.22 -0.13
C ILE A 204 -0.05 2.37 0.60
N SER A 205 -0.83 1.60 -0.16
CA SER A 205 -1.89 0.73 0.34
C SER A 205 -1.78 -0.65 -0.33
N PRO A 206 -2.39 -1.70 0.24
CA PRO A 206 -2.33 -3.05 -0.32
C PRO A 206 -2.87 -3.09 -1.75
N GLN A 207 -2.14 -3.75 -2.66
CA GLN A 207 -2.55 -3.96 -4.04
C GLN A 207 -2.27 -5.39 -4.49
N LEU A 208 -3.11 -5.91 -5.36
CA LEU A 208 -2.92 -7.20 -6.04
C LEU A 208 -2.40 -6.95 -7.46
N LEU A 209 -1.14 -7.27 -7.71
CA LEU A 209 -0.52 -7.15 -9.02
C LEU A 209 -0.11 -8.52 -9.53
N HIS A 210 -0.63 -8.95 -10.68
CA HIS A 210 -0.28 -10.22 -11.32
C HIS A 210 -0.27 -11.40 -10.33
N ASN A 211 -1.34 -11.52 -9.54
CA ASN A 211 -1.52 -12.56 -8.51
C ASN A 211 -0.58 -12.48 -7.28
N VAL A 212 0.17 -11.38 -7.13
CA VAL A 212 0.99 -11.11 -5.95
C VAL A 212 0.39 -9.96 -5.15
N TRP A 213 0.15 -10.18 -3.86
CA TRP A 213 -0.19 -9.10 -2.94
C TRP A 213 1.07 -8.36 -2.51
N VAL A 214 1.10 -7.06 -2.76
CA VAL A 214 2.06 -6.15 -2.14
C VAL A 214 1.30 -5.35 -1.09
N VAL A 215 1.72 -5.48 0.16
CA VAL A 215 1.04 -4.91 1.33
C VAL A 215 2.04 -4.00 2.06
N PRO A 216 2.12 -2.70 1.70
CA PRO A 216 2.88 -1.73 2.48
C PRO A 216 2.33 -1.68 3.90
N VAL A 217 3.20 -1.86 4.89
CA VAL A 217 2.83 -1.79 6.30
C VAL A 217 3.54 -0.60 6.93
N LEU A 218 2.76 0.32 7.48
CA LEU A 218 3.29 1.38 8.32
C LEU A 218 3.45 0.84 9.75
N GLY A 219 4.61 0.27 10.03
CA GLY A 219 4.99 -0.26 11.34
C GLY A 219 5.97 0.66 12.04
N TRP A 220 5.64 1.11 13.25
CA TRP A 220 6.55 1.86 14.11
C TRP A 220 7.06 0.99 15.25
N TYR A 221 8.29 1.26 15.69
CA TYR A 221 8.88 0.57 16.83
C TYR A 221 8.10 0.89 18.11
N HIS A 222 8.01 -0.09 18.99
CA HIS A 222 7.48 0.09 20.33
C HIS A 222 8.62 -0.10 21.34
N ARG A 223 8.73 0.79 22.32
CA ARG A 223 9.80 0.76 23.32
C ARG A 223 9.93 -0.58 24.05
N SER A 224 8.87 -1.38 24.16
CA SER A 224 8.96 -2.71 24.77
C SER A 224 9.86 -3.70 24.01
N TRP A 225 10.24 -3.38 22.77
CA TRP A 225 11.16 -4.16 21.93
C TRP A 225 12.59 -3.60 22.01
N ASP A 226 12.76 -2.41 22.57
CA ASP A 226 14.05 -1.74 22.80
C ASP A 226 14.62 -2.19 24.16
N THR A 227 15.09 -3.43 24.22
CA THR A 227 15.64 -4.06 25.44
C THR A 227 17.16 -4.02 25.50
N GLU A 228 17.81 -3.54 24.44
CA GLU A 228 19.25 -3.48 24.36
C GLU A 228 19.79 -2.33 25.22
N PRO A 229 20.98 -2.49 25.84
CA PRO A 229 21.62 -1.38 26.53
C PRO A 229 21.93 -0.24 25.54
N PRO A 230 21.89 1.03 25.98
CA PRO A 230 22.26 2.15 25.13
C PRO A 230 23.62 1.92 24.47
N LEU A 231 23.67 2.09 23.15
CA LEU A 231 24.92 2.00 22.42
C LEU A 231 25.88 3.07 22.94
N GLN A 232 27.11 2.67 23.28
CA GLN A 232 28.18 3.63 23.45
C GLN A 232 28.49 4.21 22.08
N ALA A 233 28.43 5.54 21.96
CA ALA A 233 28.89 6.21 20.76
C ALA A 233 30.31 5.71 20.45
N PRO A 234 30.61 5.34 19.19
CA PRO A 234 31.96 4.96 18.83
C PRO A 234 32.92 6.10 19.21
N PRO A 235 34.12 5.79 19.73
CA PRO A 235 35.10 6.83 20.05
C PRO A 235 35.56 7.53 18.76
N GLY A 236 34.96 8.68 18.43
CA GLY A 236 35.37 9.52 17.30
C GLY A 236 34.30 10.50 16.80
N GLN A 237 34.60 11.79 16.99
CA GLN A 237 34.11 13.05 16.38
C GLN A 237 32.65 13.19 15.94
#